data_AF-A0A1D9LLD9-F1
#
_entry.id   AF-A0A1D9LLD9-F1
#
_cell.length_a   1.000
_cell.length_b   1.000
_cell.length_c   1.000
_cell.angle_alpha   90.00
_cell.angle_beta   90.00
_cell.angle_gamma   90.00
#
_symmetry.space_group_name_H-M   'P 1'
#
loop_
_entity.id
_entity.type
_entity.pdbx_description
1 polymer ?
#
loop_
_entity_poly.entity_id
_entity_poly.type
_entity_poly.pdbx_seq_one_letter_code
_entity_poly.pdbx_strand_id
1 'polypeptide(L)'
;MDEVTRFLQAEGLNPAPQRFLDSDFLLGQRIETGSYALTYRQEDERLILCDFAAVAADGQAVLALMTLLRRMTRAVPALRYVDAMILSSPRDPKLDQTRRRLAELMLAEGAQPVRLDDELWLRYRCH
;
A
#
# COMPACT_ATOMS: atom_id res chain seq x y z
N MET A 1 0.43 -11.42 14.85
CA MET A 1 -0.22 -11.12 13.57
C MET A 1 -1.06 -9.89 13.77
N ASP A 2 -0.81 -8.86 12.98
CA ASP A 2 -1.48 -7.56 13.04
C ASP A 2 -2.93 -7.61 12.54
N GLU A 3 -3.70 -6.56 12.82
CA GLU A 3 -5.14 -6.50 12.53
C GLU A 3 -5.42 -6.42 11.03
N VAL A 4 -4.56 -5.74 10.27
CA VAL A 4 -4.65 -5.69 8.81
C VAL A 4 -4.48 -7.07 8.20
N THR A 5 -3.47 -7.82 8.62
CA THR A 5 -3.23 -9.19 8.16
C THR A 5 -4.43 -10.08 8.47
N ARG A 6 -5.02 -9.97 9.66
CA ARG A 6 -6.22 -10.71 10.05
C ARG A 6 -7.43 -10.34 9.18
N PHE A 7 -7.64 -9.05 8.92
CA PHE A 7 -8.71 -8.58 8.04
C PHE A 7 -8.57 -9.16 6.62
N LEU A 8 -7.36 -9.13 6.06
CA LEU A 8 -7.10 -9.64 4.72
C LEU A 8 -7.33 -11.16 4.62
N GLN A 9 -6.95 -11.91 5.66
CA GLN A 9 -7.27 -13.34 5.74
C GLN A 9 -8.77 -13.60 5.79
N ALA A 10 -9.52 -12.81 6.57
CA ALA A 10 -10.98 -12.91 6.64
C ALA A 10 -11.67 -12.59 5.30
N GLU A 11 -11.05 -11.72 4.48
CA GLU A 11 -11.48 -11.41 3.11
C GLU A 11 -11.08 -12.48 2.09
N GLY A 12 -10.48 -13.60 2.53
CA GLY A 12 -10.06 -14.71 1.67
C GLY A 12 -8.74 -14.49 0.93
N LEU A 13 -7.96 -13.47 1.31
CA LEU A 13 -6.62 -13.25 0.79
C LEU A 13 -5.59 -14.03 1.61
N ASN A 14 -4.43 -14.29 1.02
CA ASN A 14 -3.36 -15.06 1.65
C ASN A 14 -2.11 -14.20 1.85
N PRO A 15 -2.06 -13.34 2.90
CA PRO A 15 -0.84 -12.62 3.24
C PRO A 15 0.33 -13.58 3.52
N ALA A 16 1.47 -13.33 2.89
CA ALA A 16 2.71 -14.07 3.11
C ALA A 16 3.87 -13.11 3.44
N PRO A 17 4.83 -13.48 4.30
CA PRO A 17 5.98 -12.64 4.59
C PRO A 17 6.81 -12.35 3.34
N GLN A 18 7.05 -11.07 3.05
CA GLN A 18 7.95 -10.62 1.99
C GLN A 18 9.27 -10.17 2.61
N ARG A 19 10.36 -10.80 2.20
CA ARG A 19 11.71 -10.43 2.60
C ARG A 19 12.37 -9.56 1.55
N PHE A 20 13.30 -8.71 1.98
CA PHE A 20 14.12 -7.93 1.07
C PHE A 20 15.16 -8.84 0.42
N LEU A 21 14.96 -9.17 -0.85
CA LEU A 21 15.81 -10.13 -1.58
C LEU A 21 15.95 -11.44 -0.77
N ASP A 22 17.10 -12.10 -0.88
CA ASP A 22 17.43 -13.32 -0.13
C ASP A 22 17.95 -13.02 1.29
N SER A 23 17.62 -11.85 1.85
CA SER A 23 17.99 -11.51 3.24
C SER A 23 16.92 -11.94 4.24
N ASP A 24 17.29 -12.00 5.51
CA ASP A 24 16.34 -12.19 6.61
C ASP A 24 15.58 -10.91 6.98
N PHE A 25 15.79 -9.80 6.27
CA PHE A 25 15.10 -8.55 6.53
C PHE A 25 13.66 -8.60 6.01
N LEU A 26 12.70 -8.56 6.95
CA LEU A 26 11.27 -8.55 6.62
C LEU A 26 10.84 -7.16 6.13
N LEU A 27 10.46 -7.06 4.85
CA LEU A 27 9.86 -5.83 4.31
C LEU A 27 8.44 -5.63 4.82
N GLY A 28 7.66 -6.71 4.88
CA GLY A 28 6.27 -6.69 5.29
C GLY A 28 5.54 -7.97 4.93
N GLN A 29 4.21 -7.87 4.84
CA GLN A 29 3.34 -8.91 4.32
C GLN A 29 2.98 -8.60 2.87
N ARG A 30 2.89 -9.61 2.03
CA ARG A 30 2.51 -9.51 0.63
C ARG A 30 1.22 -10.25 0.38
N ILE A 31 0.31 -9.61 -0.33
CA ILE A 31 -0.88 -10.23 -0.93
C ILE A 31 -0.79 -10.15 -2.44
N GLU A 32 -1.36 -11.15 -3.11
CA GLU A 32 -1.50 -11.19 -4.55
C GLU A 32 -2.98 -11.38 -4.92
N THR A 33 -3.41 -10.65 -5.94
CA THR A 33 -4.76 -10.72 -6.50
C THR A 33 -4.65 -10.94 -8.01
N GLY A 34 -5.78 -11.18 -8.69
CA GLY A 34 -5.79 -11.24 -10.16
C GLY A 34 -5.38 -9.92 -10.85
N SER A 35 -5.35 -8.80 -10.13
CA SER A 35 -5.12 -7.46 -10.71
C SER A 35 -3.82 -6.81 -10.24
N TYR A 36 -3.32 -7.13 -9.05
CA TYR A 36 -2.12 -6.52 -8.47
C TYR A 36 -1.52 -7.37 -7.36
N ALA A 37 -0.28 -7.04 -7.01
CA ALA A 37 0.36 -7.44 -5.77
C ALA A 37 0.67 -6.21 -4.90
N LEU A 38 0.51 -6.37 -3.59
CA LEU A 38 0.74 -5.33 -2.59
C LEU A 38 1.61 -5.88 -1.47
N THR A 39 2.71 -5.19 -1.17
CA THR A 39 3.48 -5.40 0.05
C THR A 39 3.16 -4.29 1.04
N TYR A 40 2.80 -4.64 2.26
CA TYR A 40 2.39 -3.69 3.30
C TYR A 40 2.96 -4.08 4.67
N ARG A 41 2.92 -3.14 5.61
CA ARG A 41 3.22 -3.38 7.03
C ARG A 41 2.25 -2.57 7.88
N GLN A 42 1.78 -3.15 8.99
CA GLN A 42 1.10 -2.37 10.03
C GLN A 42 2.13 -1.99 11.10
N GLU A 43 2.23 -0.71 11.41
CA GLU A 43 3.00 -0.16 12.51
C GLU A 43 2.09 0.69 13.39
N ASP A 44 1.80 0.20 14.60
CA ASP A 44 0.83 0.82 15.51
C ASP A 44 -0.51 1.10 14.80
N GLU A 45 -0.91 2.37 14.74
CA GLU A 45 -2.13 2.86 14.10
C GLU A 45 -1.97 3.16 12.60
N ARG A 46 -0.84 2.78 11.99
CA ARG A 46 -0.49 3.13 10.61
C ARG A 46 -0.40 1.89 9.72
N LEU A 47 -1.01 1.97 8.54
CA LEU A 47 -0.76 1.06 7.44
C LEU A 47 0.27 1.68 6.51
N ILE A 48 1.42 1.02 6.35
CA ILE A 48 2.49 1.43 5.45
C ILE A 48 2.41 0.60 4.18
N LEU A 49 2.18 1.26 3.04
CA LEU A 49 2.25 0.64 1.71
C LEU A 49 3.71 0.62 1.26
N CYS A 50 4.34 -0.56 1.31
CA CYS A 50 5.76 -0.73 1.07
C CYS A 50 6.08 -0.88 -0.43
N ASP A 51 5.25 -1.62 -1.16
CA ASP A 51 5.41 -1.82 -2.61
C ASP A 51 4.07 -2.17 -3.27
N PHE A 52 3.92 -1.79 -4.54
CA PHE A 52 2.72 -2.06 -5.33
C PHE A 52 3.07 -2.33 -6.78
N ALA A 53 2.59 -3.46 -7.29
CA ALA A 53 2.79 -3.88 -8.67
C ALA A 53 1.45 -4.25 -9.32
N ALA A 54 1.11 -3.60 -10.42
CA ALA A 54 -0.06 -3.94 -11.23
C ALA A 54 0.27 -5.10 -12.19
N VAL A 55 -0.66 -6.05 -12.36
CA VAL A 55 -0.54 -7.13 -13.35
C VAL A 55 -0.66 -6.57 -14.77
N ALA A 56 -1.56 -5.60 -14.97
CA ALA A 56 -1.78 -4.90 -16.23
C ALA A 56 -1.72 -3.38 -16.04
N ALA A 57 -1.31 -2.66 -17.09
CA ALA A 57 -1.14 -1.20 -17.08
C ALA A 57 -2.41 -0.44 -17.51
N ASP A 58 -3.58 -0.90 -17.08
CA ASP A 58 -4.89 -0.33 -17.45
C ASP A 58 -5.49 0.59 -16.37
N GLY A 59 -4.86 0.66 -15.19
CA GLY A 59 -5.33 1.47 -14.06
C GLY A 59 -6.38 0.80 -13.17
N GLN A 60 -6.89 -0.38 -13.55
CA GLN A 60 -7.85 -1.13 -12.74
C GLN A 60 -7.21 -1.59 -11.42
N ALA A 61 -5.93 -1.94 -11.46
CA ALA A 61 -5.14 -2.32 -10.30
C ALA A 61 -5.20 -1.25 -9.18
N VAL A 62 -5.09 0.03 -9.55
CA VAL A 62 -5.11 1.12 -8.56
C VAL A 62 -6.51 1.34 -8.00
N LEU A 63 -7.55 1.26 -8.83
CA LEU A 63 -8.95 1.34 -8.37
C LEU A 63 -9.30 0.20 -7.42
N ALA A 64 -8.81 -1.02 -7.70
CA ALA A 64 -8.98 -2.17 -6.84
C ALA A 64 -8.24 -1.99 -5.50
N LEU A 65 -7.02 -1.46 -5.52
CA LEU A 65 -6.28 -1.09 -4.30
C LEU A 65 -7.07 -0.06 -3.46
N MET A 66 -7.53 1.03 -4.07
CA MET A 66 -8.29 2.06 -3.35
C MET A 66 -9.58 1.52 -2.74
N THR A 67 -10.24 0.60 -3.45
CA THR A 67 -11.44 -0.08 -2.93
C THR A 67 -11.11 -0.96 -1.73
N LEU A 68 -10.00 -1.72 -1.79
CA LEU A 68 -9.52 -2.49 -0.65
C LEU A 68 -9.19 -1.60 0.55
N LEU A 69 -8.44 -0.51 0.33
CA LEU A 69 -8.07 0.45 1.38
C LEU A 69 -9.31 1.02 2.05
N ARG A 70 -10.32 1.48 1.28
CA ARG A 70 -11.57 2.01 1.85
C ARG A 70 -12.33 1.00 2.71
N ARG A 71 -12.36 -0.28 2.33
CA ARG A 71 -12.99 -1.32 3.16
C ARG A 71 -12.17 -1.54 4.43
N MET A 72 -10.85 -1.64 4.29
CA MET A 72 -9.94 -1.87 5.40
C MET A 72 -10.00 -0.75 6.43
N THR A 73 -9.96 0.52 6.01
CA THR A 73 -10.05 1.67 6.93
C THR A 73 -11.39 1.76 7.64
N ARG A 74 -12.44 1.12 7.13
CA ARG A 74 -13.76 1.03 7.80
C ARG A 74 -13.84 -0.17 8.74
N ALA A 75 -13.20 -1.28 8.38
CA ALA A 75 -13.30 -2.55 9.08
C ALA A 75 -12.22 -2.75 10.17
N VAL A 76 -11.14 -1.97 10.12
CA VAL A 76 -10.01 -2.04 11.07
C VAL A 76 -9.90 -0.71 11.83
N PRO A 77 -10.62 -0.55 12.97
CA PRO A 77 -10.65 0.71 13.72
C PRO A 77 -9.31 1.15 14.30
N ALA A 78 -8.36 0.22 14.45
CA ALA A 78 -7.00 0.53 14.88
C ALA A 78 -6.23 1.38 13.86
N LEU A 79 -6.63 1.37 12.58
CA LEU A 79 -5.98 2.18 11.56
C LEU A 79 -6.45 3.64 11.62
N ARG A 80 -5.53 4.55 11.91
CA ARG A 80 -5.73 6.00 11.81
C ARG A 80 -5.07 6.64 10.60
N TYR A 81 -4.06 5.98 10.04
CA TYR A 81 -3.31 6.53 8.91
C TYR A 81 -2.97 5.44 7.89
N VAL A 82 -3.03 5.79 6.61
CA VAL A 82 -2.39 5.04 5.53
C VAL A 82 -1.27 5.89 4.97
N ASP A 83 -0.05 5.38 5.11
CA ASP A 83 1.18 6.01 4.65
C ASP A 83 1.67 5.27 3.39
N ALA A 84 1.80 5.99 2.28
CA ALA A 84 2.38 5.47 1.06
C ALA A 84 3.61 6.29 0.70
N MET A 85 4.74 5.59 0.53
CA MET A 85 5.96 6.22 0.07
C MET A 85 5.91 6.36 -1.45
N ILE A 86 5.97 7.59 -1.95
CA ILE A 86 6.13 7.82 -3.40
C ILE A 86 7.61 7.73 -3.73
N LEU A 87 8.11 6.52 -3.99
CA LEU A 87 9.45 6.38 -4.54
C LEU A 87 9.43 6.68 -6.04
N SER A 88 10.08 7.76 -6.48
CA SER A 88 10.36 7.96 -7.91
C SER A 88 11.25 6.84 -8.44
N SER A 89 10.91 6.28 -9.62
CA SER A 89 11.69 5.25 -10.33
C SER A 89 12.21 5.77 -11.66
N PRO A 90 13.19 6.70 -11.66
CA PRO A 90 13.65 7.35 -12.90
C PRO A 90 14.27 6.38 -13.93
N ARG A 91 14.67 5.17 -13.49
CA ARG A 91 15.24 4.12 -14.37
C ARG A 91 14.19 3.12 -14.89
N ASP A 92 12.95 3.19 -14.43
CA ASP A 92 11.84 2.36 -14.90
C ASP A 92 10.60 3.25 -15.17
N PRO A 93 10.43 3.72 -16.41
CA PRO A 93 9.34 4.63 -16.76
C PRO A 93 7.93 4.08 -16.49
N LYS A 94 7.75 2.75 -16.60
CA LYS A 94 6.44 2.11 -16.41
C LYS A 94 6.08 2.05 -14.92
N LEU A 95 7.06 1.72 -14.08
CA LEU A 95 6.91 1.76 -12.64
C LEU A 95 6.69 3.20 -12.15
N ASP A 96 7.45 4.16 -12.68
CA ASP A 96 7.30 5.57 -12.32
C ASP A 96 5.91 6.11 -12.67
N GLN A 97 5.38 5.79 -13.86
CA GLN A 97 4.02 6.18 -14.25
C GLN A 97 2.95 5.60 -13.32
N THR A 98 3.09 4.33 -12.93
CA THR A 98 2.15 3.66 -12.03
C THR A 98 2.17 4.31 -10.64
N ARG A 99 3.36 4.63 -10.12
CA ARG A 99 3.53 5.31 -8.83
C ARG A 99 2.98 6.73 -8.85
N ARG A 100 3.16 7.49 -9.94
CA ARG A 100 2.53 8.81 -10.13
C ARG A 100 1.01 8.73 -10.10
N ARG A 101 0.42 7.76 -10.81
CA ARG A 101 -1.04 7.59 -10.83
C ARG A 101 -1.60 7.21 -9.46
N LEU A 102 -0.89 6.36 -8.70
CA LEU A 102 -1.24 6.06 -7.31
C LEU A 102 -1.20 7.32 -6.44
N ALA A 103 -0.13 8.11 -6.56
CA ALA A 103 0.02 9.36 -5.83
C ALA A 103 -1.11 10.37 -6.12
N GLU A 104 -1.43 10.59 -7.40
CA GLU A 104 -2.52 11.47 -7.83
C GLU A 104 -3.87 11.03 -7.26
N LEU A 105 -4.16 9.72 -7.27
CA LEU A 105 -5.41 9.19 -6.73
C LEU A 105 -5.48 9.31 -5.20
N MET A 106 -4.38 9.06 -4.50
CA MET A 106 -4.32 9.27 -3.05
C MET A 106 -4.55 10.74 -2.68
N LEU A 107 -3.93 11.67 -3.40
CA LEU A 107 -4.15 13.12 -3.22
C LEU A 107 -5.62 13.49 -3.47
N ALA A 108 -6.23 12.98 -4.54
CA ALA A 108 -7.63 13.21 -4.87
C ALA A 108 -8.60 12.68 -3.79
N GLU A 109 -8.22 11.61 -3.10
CA GLU A 109 -8.99 11.05 -1.98
C GLU A 109 -8.72 11.77 -0.65
N GLY A 110 -7.82 12.77 -0.63
CA GLY A 110 -7.56 13.62 0.54
C GLY A 110 -6.29 13.29 1.31
N ALA A 111 -5.41 12.45 0.75
CA ALA A 111 -4.07 12.27 1.31
C ALA A 111 -3.28 13.58 1.26
N GLN A 112 -2.44 13.81 2.25
CA GLN A 112 -1.58 14.99 2.34
C GLN A 112 -0.11 14.59 2.27
N PRO A 113 0.74 15.38 1.59
CA PRO A 113 2.18 15.18 1.66
C PRO A 113 2.68 15.46 3.08
N VAL A 114 3.43 14.51 3.64
CA VAL A 114 4.09 14.63 4.95
C VAL A 114 5.57 14.28 4.80
N ARG A 115 6.43 14.96 5.55
CA ARG A 115 7.85 14.58 5.66
C ARG A 115 8.02 13.62 6.83
N LEU A 116 8.56 12.44 6.55
CA LEU A 116 8.95 11.43 7.54
C LEU A 116 10.38 11.00 7.20
N ASP A 117 11.29 11.07 8.17
CA ASP A 117 12.70 10.67 8.02
C ASP A 117 13.39 11.25 6.76
N ASP A 118 13.18 12.56 6.53
CA ASP A 118 13.66 13.33 5.35
C ASP A 118 13.13 12.89 3.98
N GLU A 119 12.18 11.95 3.94
CA GLU A 119 11.50 11.50 2.73
C GLU A 119 10.09 12.09 2.60
N LEU A 120 9.58 12.16 1.36
CA LEU A 120 8.23 12.63 1.07
C LEU A 120 7.26 11.45 1.01
N TRP A 121 6.29 11.49 1.91
CA TRP A 121 5.25 10.47 2.05
C TRP A 121 3.88 11.07 1.75
N LEU A 122 2.95 10.26 1.25
CA LEU A 122 1.53 10.61 1.26
C LEU A 122 0.86 9.94 2.44
N ARG A 123 0.19 10.75 3.26
CA ARG A 123 -0.58 10.29 4.41
C ARG A 123 -2.06 10.55 4.19
N TYR A 124 -2.84 9.48 4.16
CA TYR A 124 -4.29 9.53 4.21
C TYR A 124 -4.76 9.29 5.64
N ARG A 125 -5.59 10.17 6.19
CA ARG A 125 -6.18 10.00 7.52
C ARG A 125 -7.42 9.13 7.41
N CYS A 126 -7.47 8.05 8.17
CA CYS A 126 -8.67 7.24 8.33
C CYS A 126 -9.60 7.96 9.31
N HIS A 127 -10.81 8.27 8.84
CA HIS A 127 -11.86 9.04 9.53
C HIS A 127 -11.65 10.56 9.58
#